data_AF-Q95V10-F1
#
_entry.id   AF-Q95V10-F1
#
_cell.length_a   1.000
_cell.length_b   1.000
_cell.length_c   1.000
_cell.angle_alpha   90.00
_cell.angle_beta   90.00
_cell.angle_gamma   90.00
#
_symmetry.space_group_name_H-M   'P 1'
#
loop_
_entity.id
_entity.type
_entity.pdbx_description
1 polymer ?
#
loop_
_entity_poly.entity_id
_entity_poly.type
_entity_poly.pdbx_seq_one_letter_code
_entity_poly.pdbx_strand_id
1 'polypeptide(L)'
;NASCTTNCLAPLAKVINDKFGIVEGLMTTVHSYTATQKVVDGPSSKAWRDGRGAGQNIIPASTGAAKAVGKVIPELNGKLTGMAFRVPTADVSVVDLTCRLNKAAKYDEIKAAVKAAADGPMKGILDYTEELLVSSDMLGTHCSSVFDAQTGISLNDNFVKLISWYDNEFGYSCRVVDLINHMFRVDHSEVLAISDWCYSRQPAILAFFRGLLVKY
;
A
#
# COMPACT_ATOMS: atom_id res chain seq x y z
N ASN A 1 -2.77 -9.12 -7.28
CA ASN A 1 -2.18 -8.23 -6.26
C ASN A 1 -2.07 -6.75 -6.66
N ALA A 2 -2.72 -6.28 -7.74
CA ALA A 2 -2.60 -4.89 -8.25
C ALA A 2 -1.13 -4.44 -8.44
N SER A 3 -0.82 -3.14 -8.28
CA SER A 3 0.56 -2.59 -8.31
C SER A 3 1.02 -2.12 -6.94
N CYS A 4 2.33 -1.92 -6.74
CA CYS A 4 2.91 -1.32 -5.53
C CYS A 4 2.23 0.02 -5.15
N THR A 5 2.11 0.95 -6.09
CA THR A 5 1.43 2.24 -5.86
C THR A 5 -0.05 2.08 -5.49
N THR A 6 -0.75 1.08 -6.04
CA THR A 6 -2.15 0.83 -5.67
C THR A 6 -2.25 0.29 -4.24
N ASN A 7 -1.33 -0.59 -3.86
CA ASN A 7 -1.25 -1.11 -2.49
C ASN A 7 -0.90 -0.02 -1.47
N CYS A 8 -0.13 0.99 -1.85
CA CYS A 8 0.11 2.16 -1.00
C CYS A 8 -1.11 3.09 -0.91
N LEU A 9 -1.69 3.47 -2.05
CA LEU A 9 -2.77 4.46 -2.08
C LEU A 9 -4.09 3.93 -1.51
N ALA A 10 -4.45 2.67 -1.76
CA ALA A 10 -5.77 2.15 -1.43
C ALA A 10 -6.08 2.11 0.08
N PRO A 11 -5.18 1.65 0.98
CA PRO A 11 -5.41 1.69 2.43
C PRO A 11 -5.65 3.11 2.95
N LEU A 12 -4.79 4.06 2.57
CA LEU A 12 -4.94 5.47 2.95
C LEU A 12 -6.26 6.05 2.42
N ALA A 13 -6.54 5.87 1.12
CA ALA A 13 -7.77 6.35 0.51
C ALA A 13 -9.02 5.75 1.17
N LYS A 14 -8.97 4.48 1.59
CA LYS A 14 -10.06 3.83 2.31
C LYS A 14 -10.33 4.52 3.65
N VAL A 15 -9.30 4.75 4.47
CA VAL A 15 -9.45 5.41 5.77
C VAL A 15 -10.08 6.80 5.61
N ILE A 16 -9.55 7.58 4.67
CA ILE A 16 -10.03 8.94 4.41
C ILE A 16 -11.47 8.92 3.88
N ASN A 17 -11.80 8.02 2.97
CA ASN A 17 -13.15 7.91 2.43
C ASN A 17 -14.15 7.44 3.50
N ASP A 18 -13.83 6.42 4.28
CA ASP A 18 -14.72 5.90 5.33
C ASP A 18 -15.03 6.96 6.40
N LYS A 19 -14.07 7.83 6.74
CA LYS A 19 -14.20 8.81 7.82
C LYS A 19 -14.71 10.17 7.38
N PHE A 20 -14.26 10.63 6.22
CA PHE A 20 -14.49 12.00 5.75
C PHE A 20 -15.15 12.05 4.38
N GLY A 21 -15.15 10.95 3.63
CA GLY A 21 -15.62 10.89 2.24
C GLY A 21 -14.66 11.61 1.29
N ILE A 22 -14.23 10.93 0.23
CA ILE A 22 -13.49 11.59 -0.86
C ILE A 22 -14.49 11.99 -1.94
N VAL A 23 -14.52 13.27 -2.29
CA VAL A 23 -15.33 13.76 -3.40
C VAL A 23 -14.58 13.58 -4.72
N GLU A 24 -13.33 14.02 -4.76
CA GLU A 24 -12.41 13.88 -5.88
C GLU A 24 -10.96 13.99 -5.41
N GLY A 25 -10.02 13.41 -6.14
CA GLY A 25 -8.61 13.50 -5.82
C GLY A 25 -7.68 13.19 -6.98
N LEU A 26 -6.50 13.83 -6.92
CA LEU A 26 -5.38 13.61 -7.83
C LEU A 26 -4.21 13.05 -7.04
N MET A 27 -3.60 12.01 -7.59
CA MET A 27 -2.42 11.39 -7.02
C MET A 27 -1.20 11.60 -7.93
N THR A 28 -0.08 11.95 -7.32
CA THR A 28 1.24 11.82 -7.94
C THR A 28 2.03 10.80 -7.14
N THR A 29 2.67 9.84 -7.82
CA THR A 29 3.69 9.03 -7.17
C THR A 29 5.07 9.50 -7.61
N VAL A 30 5.90 9.89 -6.64
CA VAL A 30 7.33 10.08 -6.84
C VAL A 30 7.96 8.73 -6.60
N HIS A 31 8.38 8.08 -7.67
CA HIS A 31 8.64 6.66 -7.68
C HIS A 31 10.09 6.40 -8.09
N SER A 32 10.76 5.47 -7.43
CA SER A 32 12.08 4.99 -7.84
C SER A 32 12.08 4.46 -9.28
N TYR A 33 13.21 4.54 -9.97
CA TYR A 33 13.32 3.86 -11.25
C TYR A 33 13.29 2.34 -11.04
N THR A 34 12.94 1.58 -12.08
CA THR A 34 12.80 0.12 -11.99
C THR A 34 13.60 -0.54 -13.12
N ALA A 35 13.68 -1.88 -13.12
CA ALA A 35 14.41 -2.64 -14.13
C ALA A 35 13.97 -2.37 -15.60
N THR A 36 12.80 -1.77 -15.82
CA THR A 36 12.32 -1.42 -17.17
C THR A 36 12.96 -0.16 -17.74
N GLN A 37 13.49 0.74 -16.90
CA GLN A 37 14.15 1.97 -17.33
C GLN A 37 15.60 1.70 -17.77
N LYS A 38 16.21 2.67 -18.46
CA LYS A 38 17.55 2.52 -19.05
C LYS A 38 18.61 3.25 -18.22
N VAL A 39 19.81 2.69 -18.15
CA VAL A 39 20.97 3.33 -17.48
C VAL A 39 21.40 4.60 -18.22
N VAL A 40 21.39 4.54 -19.55
CA VAL A 40 21.65 5.62 -20.49
C VAL A 40 20.51 5.68 -21.51
N ASP A 41 20.42 6.77 -22.27
CA ASP A 41 19.38 6.94 -23.28
C ASP A 41 19.34 5.75 -24.27
N GLY A 42 18.16 5.18 -24.47
CA GLY A 42 17.95 4.02 -25.32
C GLY A 42 16.47 3.80 -25.69
N PRO A 43 16.18 2.85 -26.59
CA PRO A 43 14.82 2.58 -27.03
C PRO A 43 13.96 2.02 -25.88
N SER A 44 12.73 2.52 -25.76
CA SER A 44 11.72 2.01 -24.83
C SER A 44 10.50 1.54 -25.59
N SER A 45 10.11 0.29 -25.35
CA SER A 45 8.90 -0.33 -25.91
C SER A 45 7.61 0.17 -25.25
N LYS A 46 7.73 0.86 -24.11
CA LYS A 46 6.58 1.29 -23.30
C LYS A 46 6.21 2.76 -23.55
N ALA A 47 7.19 3.65 -23.50
CA ALA A 47 6.99 5.10 -23.68
C ALA A 47 8.33 5.77 -23.99
N TRP A 48 8.32 6.80 -24.85
CA TRP A 48 9.54 7.50 -25.25
C TRP A 48 10.34 8.08 -24.06
N ARG A 49 9.63 8.61 -23.06
CA ARG A 49 10.26 9.16 -21.84
C ARG A 49 10.94 8.09 -20.99
N ASP A 50 10.41 6.87 -20.94
CA ASP A 50 10.98 5.75 -20.17
C ASP A 50 12.32 5.24 -20.77
N GLY A 51 12.66 5.67 -22.00
CA GLY A 51 13.93 5.37 -22.64
C GLY A 51 15.08 6.27 -22.21
N ARG A 52 14.82 7.35 -21.48
CA ARG A 52 15.85 8.28 -21.02
C ARG A 52 16.60 7.73 -19.80
N GLY A 53 17.87 8.10 -19.64
CA GLY A 53 18.72 7.65 -18.55
C GLY A 53 18.10 7.87 -17.16
N ALA A 54 17.87 6.79 -16.42
CA ALA A 54 17.09 6.78 -15.18
C ALA A 54 17.80 7.48 -14.02
N GLY A 55 19.12 7.35 -13.94
CA GLY A 55 19.93 7.91 -12.86
C GLY A 55 20.18 9.42 -12.98
N GLN A 56 19.75 10.04 -14.08
CA GLN A 56 20.06 11.44 -14.40
C GLN A 56 18.81 12.29 -14.63
N ASN A 57 17.61 11.71 -14.62
CA ASN A 57 16.38 12.39 -15.02
C ASN A 57 15.26 12.24 -13.99
N ILE A 58 14.42 13.26 -13.93
CA ILE A 58 13.06 13.16 -13.42
C ILE A 58 12.15 12.89 -14.63
N ILE A 59 11.56 11.69 -14.70
CA ILE A 59 10.84 11.21 -15.89
C ILE A 59 9.34 11.16 -15.59
N PRO A 60 8.52 12.06 -16.14
CA PRO A 60 7.07 11.98 -15.96
C PRO A 60 6.50 10.80 -16.75
N ALA A 61 5.63 10.03 -16.10
CA ALA A 61 4.99 8.84 -16.64
C ALA A 61 3.50 8.79 -16.28
N SER A 62 2.69 8.16 -17.12
CA SER A 62 1.30 7.84 -16.80
C SER A 62 1.21 6.62 -15.89
N THR A 63 0.20 6.57 -15.01
CA THR A 63 -0.08 5.40 -14.18
C THR A 63 -1.58 5.08 -14.13
N GLY A 64 -1.90 3.80 -14.09
CA GLY A 64 -3.26 3.31 -13.84
C GLY A 64 -3.59 3.12 -12.36
N ALA A 65 -2.63 3.34 -11.45
CA ALA A 65 -2.76 2.95 -10.04
C ALA A 65 -3.93 3.64 -9.32
N ALA A 66 -4.07 4.96 -9.47
CA ALA A 66 -5.20 5.69 -8.87
C ALA A 66 -6.56 5.23 -9.44
N LYS A 67 -6.63 4.94 -10.74
CA LYS A 67 -7.85 4.38 -11.35
C LYS A 67 -8.16 2.97 -10.82
N ALA A 68 -7.13 2.18 -10.51
CA ALA A 68 -7.29 0.85 -9.94
C ALA A 68 -7.84 0.88 -8.51
N VAL A 69 -7.63 1.96 -7.75
CA VAL A 69 -8.29 2.14 -6.43
C VAL A 69 -9.80 2.08 -6.56
N GLY A 70 -10.38 2.71 -7.59
CA GLY A 70 -11.82 2.63 -7.87
C GLY A 70 -12.34 1.22 -8.18
N LYS A 71 -11.46 0.27 -8.53
CA LYS A 71 -11.84 -1.14 -8.74
C LYS A 71 -11.89 -1.92 -7.42
N VAL A 72 -11.01 -1.60 -6.46
CA VAL A 72 -10.93 -2.28 -5.15
C VAL A 72 -11.78 -1.59 -4.09
N ILE A 73 -12.08 -0.30 -4.27
CA ILE A 73 -12.99 0.51 -3.45
C ILE A 73 -14.01 1.13 -4.41
N PRO A 74 -15.12 0.44 -4.73
CA PRO A 74 -16.09 0.86 -5.75
C PRO A 74 -16.65 2.28 -5.55
N GLU A 75 -16.77 2.73 -4.30
CA GLU A 75 -17.23 4.08 -3.93
C GLU A 75 -16.30 5.21 -4.41
N LEU A 76 -15.06 4.87 -4.76
CA LEU A 76 -14.04 5.77 -5.29
C LEU A 76 -13.89 5.67 -6.82
N ASN A 77 -14.71 4.86 -7.49
CA ASN A 77 -14.67 4.72 -8.93
C ASN A 77 -14.96 6.07 -9.62
N GLY A 78 -14.08 6.48 -10.53
CA GLY A 78 -14.16 7.78 -11.22
C GLY A 78 -13.74 8.99 -10.40
N LYS A 79 -13.44 8.84 -9.10
CA LYS A 79 -13.06 9.96 -8.21
C LYS A 79 -11.56 10.18 -8.08
N LEU A 80 -10.76 9.16 -8.39
CA LEU A 80 -9.30 9.19 -8.27
C LEU A 80 -8.62 8.94 -9.61
N THR A 81 -7.69 9.82 -9.98
CA THR A 81 -6.73 9.59 -11.05
C THR A 81 -5.37 10.17 -10.70
N GLY A 82 -4.38 10.00 -11.56
CA GLY A 82 -3.03 10.43 -11.21
C GLY A 82 -1.96 10.16 -12.24
N MET A 83 -0.74 10.55 -11.88
CA MET A 83 0.47 10.37 -12.68
C MET A 83 1.65 9.94 -11.81
N ALA A 84 2.80 9.72 -12.44
CA ALA A 84 4.03 9.38 -11.76
C ALA A 84 5.18 10.29 -12.23
N PHE A 85 6.14 10.53 -11.35
CA PHE A 85 7.49 10.95 -11.70
C PHE A 85 8.45 9.84 -11.29
N ARG A 86 9.23 9.33 -12.25
CA ARG A 86 10.37 8.45 -11.92
C ARG A 86 11.56 9.31 -11.55
N VAL A 87 12.19 9.04 -10.42
CA VAL A 87 13.32 9.83 -9.90
C VAL A 87 14.57 8.97 -9.70
N PRO A 88 15.78 9.57 -9.60
CA PRO A 88 17.06 8.86 -9.45
C PRO A 88 17.29 8.18 -8.08
N THR A 89 16.33 7.39 -7.62
CA THR A 89 16.45 6.52 -6.44
C THR A 89 16.24 5.08 -6.88
N ALA A 90 17.01 4.16 -6.29
CA ALA A 90 17.00 2.74 -6.67
C ALA A 90 15.80 1.99 -6.10
N ASP A 91 15.31 2.42 -4.93
CA ASP A 91 14.16 1.83 -4.27
C ASP A 91 13.51 2.84 -3.31
N VAL A 92 12.33 2.47 -2.80
CA VAL A 92 11.39 3.28 -2.04
C VAL A 92 10.72 4.33 -2.91
N SER A 93 9.43 4.52 -2.68
CA SER A 93 8.61 5.48 -3.39
C SER A 93 7.65 6.15 -2.42
N VAL A 94 7.03 7.23 -2.88
CA VAL A 94 6.04 7.98 -2.09
C VAL A 94 4.82 8.31 -2.95
N VAL A 95 3.65 8.28 -2.32
CA VAL A 95 2.37 8.74 -2.84
C VAL A 95 2.10 10.13 -2.26
N ASP A 96 1.81 11.08 -3.14
CA ASP A 96 1.17 12.37 -2.85
C ASP A 96 -0.28 12.28 -3.31
N LEU A 97 -1.21 12.25 -2.36
CA LEU A 97 -2.64 12.31 -2.61
C LEU A 97 -3.18 13.69 -2.24
N THR A 98 -3.60 14.45 -3.24
CA THR A 98 -4.34 15.70 -3.03
C THR A 98 -5.82 15.44 -3.27
N CYS A 99 -6.67 15.66 -2.27
CA CYS A 99 -8.09 15.32 -2.37
C CYS A 99 -8.99 16.33 -1.66
N ARG A 100 -10.25 16.37 -2.13
CA ARG A 100 -11.32 17.15 -1.51
C ARG A 100 -12.22 16.22 -0.69
N LEU A 101 -12.39 16.57 0.59
CA LEU A 101 -13.19 15.84 1.56
C LEU A 101 -14.65 16.30 1.50
N ASN A 102 -15.58 15.36 1.68
CA ASN A 102 -17.01 15.64 1.76
C ASN A 102 -17.37 16.25 3.12
N LYS A 103 -16.90 15.61 4.21
CA LYS A 103 -16.98 16.13 5.57
C LYS A 103 -15.71 16.92 5.87
N ALA A 104 -15.88 18.18 6.29
CA ALA A 104 -14.79 19.01 6.73
C ALA A 104 -14.05 18.38 7.93
N ALA A 105 -12.72 18.48 7.94
CA ALA A 105 -11.87 17.93 8.99
C ALA A 105 -10.61 18.79 9.19
N LYS A 106 -10.18 18.94 10.45
CA LYS A 106 -8.86 19.48 10.78
C LYS A 106 -7.79 18.43 10.53
N TYR A 107 -6.57 18.85 10.22
CA TYR A 107 -5.48 17.93 9.91
C TYR A 107 -5.16 16.96 11.07
N ASP A 108 -5.30 17.41 12.32
CA ASP A 108 -5.13 16.54 13.49
C ASP A 108 -6.20 15.42 13.56
N GLU A 109 -7.43 15.69 13.10
CA GLU A 109 -8.48 14.67 13.03
C GLU A 109 -8.17 13.63 11.95
N ILE A 110 -7.58 14.07 10.82
CA ILE A 110 -7.12 13.19 9.75
C ILE A 110 -5.98 12.29 10.26
N LYS A 111 -4.97 12.88 10.91
CA LYS A 111 -3.86 12.13 11.53
C LYS A 111 -4.39 11.09 12.52
N ALA A 112 -5.30 11.49 13.41
CA ALA A 112 -5.89 10.59 14.40
C ALA A 112 -6.66 9.43 13.75
N ALA A 113 -7.41 9.69 12.67
CA ALA A 113 -8.13 8.66 11.93
C ALA A 113 -7.18 7.64 11.26
N VAL A 114 -6.10 8.13 10.65
CA VAL A 114 -5.07 7.28 10.03
C VAL A 114 -4.32 6.47 11.07
N LYS A 115 -3.90 7.10 12.18
CA LYS A 115 -3.26 6.41 13.30
C LYS A 115 -4.15 5.31 13.89
N ALA A 116 -5.43 5.59 14.14
CA ALA A 116 -6.37 4.60 14.66
C ALA A 116 -6.57 3.41 13.71
N ALA A 117 -6.53 3.64 12.39
CA ALA A 117 -6.60 2.56 11.41
C ALA A 117 -5.31 1.72 11.40
N ALA A 118 -4.14 2.37 11.43
CA ALA A 118 -2.83 1.73 11.48
C ALA A 118 -2.64 0.88 12.75
N ASP A 119 -3.04 1.39 13.92
CA ASP A 119 -2.94 0.68 15.19
C ASP A 119 -4.01 -0.42 15.35
N GLY A 120 -5.02 -0.46 14.47
CA GLY A 120 -6.18 -1.33 14.55
C GLY A 120 -6.39 -2.20 13.31
N PRO A 121 -7.48 -2.00 12.55
CA PRO A 121 -7.91 -2.92 11.49
C PRO A 121 -6.94 -3.03 10.30
N MET A 122 -6.02 -2.08 10.13
CA MET A 122 -5.03 -2.08 9.05
C MET A 122 -3.61 -2.35 9.54
N LYS A 123 -3.44 -2.83 10.77
CA LYS A 123 -2.12 -3.13 11.34
C LYS A 123 -1.32 -4.09 10.46
N GLY A 124 -0.09 -3.72 10.15
CA GLY A 124 0.82 -4.46 9.25
C GLY A 124 0.59 -4.19 7.76
N ILE A 125 -0.43 -3.40 7.40
CA ILE A 125 -0.70 -2.95 6.03
C ILE A 125 -0.50 -1.44 5.91
N LEU A 126 -1.11 -0.67 6.82
CA LEU A 126 -0.96 0.77 6.97
C LEU A 126 -0.21 1.06 8.26
N ASP A 127 0.81 1.89 8.17
CA ASP A 127 1.60 2.38 9.29
C ASP A 127 1.50 3.91 9.39
N TYR A 128 1.96 4.46 10.50
CA TYR A 128 1.89 5.88 10.82
C TYR A 128 3.19 6.35 11.44
N THR A 129 3.77 7.43 10.91
CA THR A 129 4.96 8.06 11.48
C THR A 129 4.80 9.56 11.67
N GLU A 130 5.33 10.05 12.78
CA GLU A 130 5.59 11.47 13.05
C GLU A 130 7.09 11.76 13.08
N GLU A 131 7.95 10.82 12.72
CA GLU A 131 9.39 11.04 12.66
C GLU A 131 9.77 11.77 11.35
N LEU A 132 10.85 12.54 11.39
CA LEU A 132 11.38 13.26 10.22
C LEU A 132 12.23 12.32 9.36
N LEU A 133 11.57 11.33 8.75
CA LEU A 133 12.20 10.29 7.95
C LEU A 133 12.38 10.69 6.49
N VAL A 134 13.29 10.01 5.81
CA VAL A 134 13.51 10.12 4.36
C VAL A 134 13.40 8.74 3.69
N SER A 135 13.53 8.69 2.36
CA SER A 135 13.28 7.46 1.59
C SER A 135 14.13 6.27 2.05
N SER A 136 15.40 6.46 2.42
CA SER A 136 16.26 5.37 2.87
C SER A 136 15.79 4.69 4.15
N ASP A 137 15.07 5.41 5.01
CA ASP A 137 14.56 4.87 6.28
C ASP A 137 13.39 3.91 6.07
N MET A 138 12.81 3.90 4.86
CA MET A 138 11.70 3.03 4.48
C MET A 138 12.17 1.71 3.84
N LEU A 139 13.47 1.53 3.60
CA LEU A 139 13.99 0.30 3.00
C LEU A 139 13.69 -0.92 3.89
N GLY A 140 13.10 -1.95 3.30
CA GLY A 140 12.71 -3.17 4.02
C GLY A 140 11.45 -2.99 4.89
N THR A 141 10.73 -1.88 4.76
CA THR A 141 9.43 -1.75 5.42
C THR A 141 8.44 -2.75 4.83
N HIS A 142 7.81 -3.54 5.70
CA HIS A 142 6.88 -4.59 5.30
C HIS A 142 5.45 -4.07 5.09
N CYS A 143 5.15 -2.85 5.54
CA CYS A 143 3.86 -2.21 5.35
C CYS A 143 3.65 -1.79 3.89
N SER A 144 2.40 -1.74 3.45
CA SER A 144 2.07 -1.29 2.08
C SER A 144 2.08 0.22 1.95
N SER A 145 1.79 0.91 3.05
CA SER A 145 1.62 2.35 3.15
C SER A 145 2.09 2.78 4.53
N VAL A 146 3.02 3.73 4.59
CA VAL A 146 3.45 4.39 5.84
C VAL A 146 3.04 5.86 5.71
N PHE A 147 2.04 6.30 6.47
CA PHE A 147 1.55 7.67 6.41
C PHE A 147 2.51 8.61 7.14
N ASP A 148 2.95 9.65 6.44
CA ASP A 148 3.85 10.68 6.97
C ASP A 148 3.04 11.87 7.49
N ALA A 149 2.89 11.91 8.81
CA ALA A 149 2.02 12.87 9.46
C ALA A 149 2.58 14.30 9.42
N GLN A 150 3.90 14.48 9.31
CA GLN A 150 4.54 15.79 9.31
C GLN A 150 4.59 16.44 7.92
N THR A 151 4.59 15.64 6.85
CA THR A 151 4.79 16.15 5.48
C THR A 151 3.49 16.56 4.78
N GLY A 152 2.34 15.98 5.14
CA GLY A 152 1.04 16.39 4.60
C GLY A 152 0.63 17.80 5.02
N ILE A 153 -0.30 18.40 4.29
CA ILE A 153 -0.76 19.78 4.52
C ILE A 153 -2.24 19.95 4.15
N SER A 154 -2.98 20.70 4.97
CA SER A 154 -4.36 21.09 4.68
C SER A 154 -4.40 22.54 4.19
N LEU A 155 -5.00 22.79 3.02
CA LEU A 155 -5.22 24.15 2.53
C LEU A 155 -6.40 24.80 3.26
N ASN A 156 -7.45 24.01 3.48
CA ASN A 156 -8.62 24.34 4.29
C ASN A 156 -9.25 23.02 4.79
N ASP A 157 -10.33 23.11 5.56
CA ASP A 157 -10.94 21.96 6.21
C ASP A 157 -11.50 20.91 5.23
N ASN A 158 -11.65 21.22 3.94
CA ASN A 158 -12.12 20.30 2.92
C ASN A 158 -11.07 19.92 1.86
N PHE A 159 -9.90 20.54 1.85
CA PHE A 159 -8.91 20.33 0.78
C PHE A 159 -7.52 20.06 1.34
N VAL A 160 -7.06 18.83 1.16
CA VAL A 160 -5.90 18.28 1.87
C VAL A 160 -4.95 17.57 0.92
N LYS A 161 -3.67 17.61 1.27
CA LYS A 161 -2.59 16.83 0.65
C LYS A 161 -2.03 15.89 1.69
N LEU A 162 -1.98 14.60 1.35
CA LEU A 162 -1.58 13.50 2.22
C LEU A 162 -0.42 12.75 1.60
N ILE A 163 0.59 12.44 2.40
CA ILE A 163 1.84 11.80 1.95
C ILE A 163 1.94 10.41 2.57
N SER A 164 2.29 9.41 1.76
CA SER A 164 2.58 8.08 2.27
C SER A 164 3.71 7.39 1.51
N TRP A 165 4.69 6.92 2.29
CA TRP A 165 5.82 6.13 1.81
C TRP A 165 5.43 4.67 1.56
N TYR A 166 6.21 4.03 0.70
CA TYR A 166 6.17 2.59 0.51
C TYR A 166 7.50 2.11 -0.09
N ASP A 167 8.02 1.01 0.45
CA ASP A 167 8.99 0.20 -0.26
C ASP A 167 8.27 -0.51 -1.42
N ASN A 168 8.60 -0.11 -2.65
CA ASN A 168 7.91 -0.62 -3.84
C ASN A 168 8.28 -2.07 -4.18
N GLU A 169 9.36 -2.60 -3.61
CA GLU A 169 9.76 -4.00 -3.78
C GLU A 169 9.32 -4.84 -2.58
N PHE A 170 9.75 -4.49 -1.37
CA PHE A 170 9.60 -5.30 -0.18
C PHE A 170 8.17 -5.34 0.33
N GLY A 171 7.56 -4.17 0.62
CA GLY A 171 6.18 -4.08 1.10
C GLY A 171 5.18 -4.72 0.13
N TYR A 172 5.38 -4.53 -1.18
CA TYR A 172 4.58 -5.19 -2.22
C TYR A 172 4.78 -6.71 -2.23
N SER A 173 6.01 -7.20 -2.08
CA SER A 173 6.32 -8.63 -2.02
C SER A 173 5.69 -9.31 -0.81
N CYS A 174 5.69 -8.64 0.36
CA CYS A 174 4.95 -9.11 1.52
C CYS A 174 3.46 -9.30 1.20
N ARG A 175 2.83 -8.35 0.49
CA ARG A 175 1.42 -8.49 0.06
C ARG A 175 1.16 -9.65 -0.87
N VAL A 176 2.13 -10.01 -1.73
CA VAL A 176 2.00 -11.21 -2.58
C VAL A 176 1.91 -12.46 -1.71
N VAL A 177 2.78 -12.59 -0.71
CA VAL A 177 2.76 -13.72 0.23
C VAL A 177 1.46 -13.74 1.05
N ASP A 178 1.03 -12.59 1.55
CA ASP A 178 -0.22 -12.47 2.30
C ASP A 178 -1.44 -12.92 1.46
N LEU A 179 -1.49 -12.52 0.19
CA LEU A 179 -2.56 -12.90 -0.73
C LEU A 179 -2.56 -14.41 -1.02
N ILE A 180 -1.39 -15.02 -1.23
CA ILE A 180 -1.27 -16.47 -1.42
C ILE A 180 -1.79 -17.22 -0.19
N ASN A 181 -1.37 -16.79 1.00
CA ASN A 181 -1.83 -17.38 2.26
C ASN A 181 -3.35 -17.22 2.45
N HIS A 182 -3.91 -16.07 2.06
CA HIS A 182 -5.34 -15.84 2.11
C HIS A 182 -6.10 -16.77 1.16
N MET A 183 -5.70 -16.84 -0.11
CA MET A 183 -6.31 -17.72 -1.11
C MET A 183 -6.28 -19.18 -0.66
N PHE A 184 -5.13 -19.66 -0.18
CA PHE A 184 -4.99 -21.02 0.35
C PHE A 184 -5.99 -21.31 1.47
N ARG A 185 -6.14 -20.39 2.44
CA ARG A 185 -7.09 -20.55 3.55
C ARG A 185 -8.54 -20.55 3.09
N VAL A 186 -8.89 -19.73 2.09
CA VAL A 186 -10.24 -19.69 1.52
C VAL A 186 -10.56 -21.01 0.83
N ASP A 187 -9.68 -21.48 -0.05
CA ASP A 187 -9.85 -22.71 -0.83
C ASP A 187 -9.87 -23.99 0.03
N HIS A 188 -9.24 -23.98 1.21
CA HIS A 188 -9.13 -25.13 2.11
C HIS A 188 -9.90 -24.97 3.43
N SER A 189 -10.80 -23.99 3.51
CA SER A 189 -11.55 -23.67 4.73
C SER A 189 -12.39 -24.83 5.28
N GLU A 190 -12.94 -25.68 4.40
CA GLU A 190 -13.69 -26.88 4.81
C GLU A 190 -12.79 -27.99 5.38
N VAL A 191 -11.60 -28.20 4.80
CA VAL A 191 -10.66 -29.25 5.26
C VAL A 191 -10.10 -28.91 6.63
N LEU A 192 -9.79 -27.63 6.87
CA LEU A 192 -9.32 -27.15 8.18
C LEU A 192 -10.44 -27.24 9.23
N ALA A 193 -11.69 -26.93 8.87
CA ALA A 193 -12.82 -27.06 9.77
C ALA A 193 -13.11 -28.53 10.14
N ILE A 194 -13.01 -29.46 9.17
CA ILE A 194 -13.18 -30.90 9.42
C ILE A 194 -12.03 -31.43 10.28
N SER A 195 -10.78 -31.02 10.02
CA SER A 195 -9.65 -31.43 10.86
C SER A 195 -9.80 -30.92 12.29
N ASP A 196 -10.12 -29.65 12.49
CA ASP A 196 -10.30 -29.06 13.82
C ASP A 196 -11.48 -29.72 14.56
N TRP A 197 -12.57 -30.01 13.85
CA TRP A 197 -13.69 -30.77 14.39
C TRP A 197 -13.30 -32.20 14.79
N CYS A 198 -12.59 -32.94 13.93
CA CYS A 198 -12.13 -34.30 14.23
C CYS A 198 -11.16 -34.33 15.42
N TYR A 199 -10.20 -33.40 15.46
CA TYR A 199 -9.22 -33.29 16.56
C TYR A 199 -9.87 -32.85 17.87
N SER A 200 -10.91 -32.00 17.85
CA SER A 200 -11.66 -31.61 19.05
C SER A 200 -12.46 -32.75 19.69
N ARG A 201 -12.83 -33.78 18.91
CA ARG A 201 -13.58 -34.95 19.40
C ARG A 201 -12.71 -36.16 19.75
N GLN A 202 -11.40 -36.11 19.46
CA GLN A 202 -10.45 -37.19 19.79
C GLN A 202 -9.18 -36.66 20.49
N PRO A 203 -9.30 -36.07 21.70
CA PRO A 203 -8.16 -35.52 22.45
C PRO A 203 -7.07 -36.56 22.75
N ALA A 204 -7.42 -37.85 22.86
CA ALA A 204 -6.46 -38.94 23.08
C ALA A 204 -5.51 -39.19 21.88
N ILE A 205 -5.97 -38.97 20.65
CA ILE A 205 -5.13 -39.13 19.44
C ILE A 205 -4.14 -37.97 19.31
N LEU A 206 -4.52 -36.76 19.76
CA LEU A 206 -3.62 -35.61 19.79
C LEU A 206 -2.43 -35.82 20.75
N ALA A 207 -2.65 -36.47 21.90
CA ALA A 207 -1.59 -36.83 22.83
C ALA A 207 -0.61 -37.86 22.25
N PHE A 208 -1.11 -38.82 21.47
CA PHE A 208 -0.29 -39.84 20.81
C PHE A 208 0.64 -39.20 19.74
N PHE A 209 0.12 -38.30 18.89
CA PHE A 209 0.92 -37.65 17.86
C PHE A 209 1.83 -36.54 18.39
N ARG A 210 1.42 -35.77 19.41
CA ARG A 210 2.32 -34.79 20.06
C ARG A 210 3.46 -35.47 20.83
N GLY A 211 3.24 -36.67 21.36
CA GLY A 211 4.30 -37.47 21.98
C GLY A 211 5.35 -38.00 20.99
N LEU A 212 4.98 -38.23 19.73
CA LEU A 212 5.91 -38.69 18.68
C LEU A 212 6.76 -37.56 18.09
N LEU A 213 6.23 -36.33 18.01
CA LEU A 213 6.94 -35.17 17.41
C LEU A 213 7.93 -34.48 18.35
N VAL A 214 7.97 -34.83 19.64
CA VAL A 214 8.98 -34.29 20.60
C VAL A 214 10.25 -35.17 20.64
N LYS A 215 10.35 -36.20 19.79
CA LYS A 215 11.52 -37.10 19.73
C LYS A 215 12.28 -37.09 18.40
N TYR A 216 12.05 -36.12 17.52
CA TYR A 216 12.90 -35.83 16.37
C TYR A 216 13.16 -34.34 16.23
#